data_AF-A0A420IA05-F1
#
_entry.id   AF-A0A420IA05-F1
#
_cell.length_a   1.000
_cell.length_b   1.000
_cell.length_c   1.000
_cell.angle_alpha   90.00
_cell.angle_beta   90.00
_cell.angle_gamma   90.00
#
_symmetry.space_group_name_H-M   'P 1'
#
loop_
_entity.id
_entity.type
_entity.pdbx_description
1 polymer ?
#
loop_
_entity_poly.entity_id
_entity_poly.type
_entity_poly.pdbx_seq_one_letter_code
_entity_poly.pdbx_strand_id
1 'polypeptide(L)' 'MNAAGLRSRIVATLDADADTRRRAELELKTAEDHPGFTDALLDILHAEQEAPIRMSSTQSHKSTPRS' A
#
# COMPACT_ATOMS: atom_id res chain seq x y z
N MET A 1 -10.04 -4.26 10.61
CA MET A 1 -8.66 -3.83 10.29
C MET A 1 -8.72 -2.58 9.42
N ASN A 2 -7.76 -1.66 9.51
CA ASN A 2 -7.69 -0.48 8.61
C ASN A 2 -6.50 -0.61 7.64
N ALA A 3 -6.76 -0.60 6.34
CA ALA A 3 -5.75 -0.71 5.28
C ALA A 3 -4.68 0.39 5.34
N ALA A 4 -5.05 1.64 5.65
CA ALA A 4 -4.07 2.73 5.75
C ALA A 4 -3.07 2.53 6.90
N GLY A 5 -3.56 2.06 8.05
CA GLY A 5 -2.71 1.72 9.19
C GLY A 5 -1.83 0.50 8.94
N LEU A 6 -2.33 -0.50 8.22
CA LEU A 6 -1.56 -1.66 7.80
C LEU A 6 -0.43 -1.25 6.84
N ARG A 7 -0.74 -0.43 5.84
CA ARG A 7 0.24 0.12 4.89
C ARG A 7 1.35 0.90 5.59
N SER A 8 1.00 1.74 6.57
CA SER A 8 1.99 2.49 7.34
C SER A 8 2.98 1.58 8.07
N ARG A 9 2.52 0.43 8.59
CA ARG A 9 3.39 -0.56 9.25
C ARG A 9 4.29 -1.30 8.27
N ILE A 10 3.75 -1.69 7.12
CA ILE A 10 4.54 -2.31 6.03
C ILE A 10 5.66 -1.37 5.58
N VAL A 11 5.38 -0.06 5.46
CA VAL A 11 6.43 0.92 5.13
C VAL A 11 7.45 1.04 6.27
N ALA A 12 7.01 1.03 7.53
CA ALA A 12 7.89 1.13 8.69
C ALA A 12 8.84 -0.07 8.86
N THR A 13 8.53 -1.26 8.30
CA THR A 13 9.51 -2.36 8.26
C THR A 13 10.69 -2.10 7.34
N LEU A 14 10.61 -1.06 6.49
CA LEU A 14 11.70 -0.63 5.61
C LEU A 14 12.49 0.56 6.17
N ASP A 15 12.18 1.01 7.38
CA ASP A 15 12.85 2.16 8.00
C ASP A 15 14.36 1.90 8.21
N ALA A 16 15.18 2.94 8.15
CA ALA A 16 16.62 2.83 8.40
C ALA A 16 16.92 2.50 9.87
N ASP A 17 16.07 2.97 10.78
CA ASP A 17 16.17 2.72 12.21
C ASP A 17 15.76 1.29 12.58
N ALA A 18 16.66 0.58 13.26
CA ALA A 18 16.47 -0.84 13.56
C ALA A 18 15.34 -1.10 14.58
N ASP A 19 15.15 -0.18 15.54
CA ASP A 19 14.09 -0.31 16.54
C ASP A 19 12.71 -0.09 15.91
N THR A 20 12.61 0.88 15.00
CA THR A 20 11.40 1.17 14.23
C THR A 20 10.99 -0.03 13.37
N ARG A 21 11.94 -0.64 12.64
CA ARG A 21 11.68 -1.87 11.88
C ARG A 21 11.15 -2.98 12.78
N ARG A 22 11.84 -3.24 13.89
CA ARG A 22 11.51 -4.35 14.79
C ARG A 22 10.14 -4.19 15.45
N ARG A 23 9.77 -2.95 15.81
CA ARG A 23 8.42 -2.64 16.32
C ARG A 23 7.37 -2.87 15.25
N ALA A 24 7.60 -2.39 14.03
CA ALA A 24 6.67 -2.56 12.91
C ALA A 24 6.47 -4.05 12.57
N GLU A 25 7.52 -4.86 12.56
CA GLU A 25 7.44 -6.31 12.34
C GLU A 25 6.60 -7.02 13.42
N LEU A 26 6.77 -6.63 14.69
CA LEU A 26 6.01 -7.22 15.80
C LEU A 26 4.52 -6.81 15.75
N GLU A 27 4.25 -5.56 15.40
CA GLU A 27 2.89 -5.08 15.17
C GLU A 27 2.23 -5.79 13.98
N LEU A 28 2.96 -6.01 12.88
CA LEU A 28 2.46 -6.78 11.73
C LEU A 28 2.14 -8.22 12.11
N LYS A 29 3.03 -8.87 12.86
CA LYS A 29 2.81 -10.24 13.34
C LYS A 29 1.57 -10.35 14.23
N THR A 30 1.36 -9.35 15.09
CA THR A 30 0.14 -9.29 15.92
C THR A 30 -1.10 -9.05 15.08
N ALA A 31 -0.98 -8.26 14.01
CA ALA A 31 -2.10 -7.92 13.16
C ALA A 31 -2.50 -9.05 12.20
N GLU A 32 -1.58 -9.97 11.88
CA GLU A 32 -1.84 -11.17 11.06
C GLU A 32 -2.95 -12.05 11.65
N ASP A 33 -3.03 -12.14 12.98
CA ASP A 33 -4.07 -12.89 13.69
C ASP A 33 -5.46 -12.23 13.64
N HIS A 34 -5.56 -10.97 13.20
CA HIS A 34 -6.81 -10.22 13.20
C HIS A 34 -7.69 -10.59 12.00
N PRO A 35 -8.99 -10.89 12.20
CA PRO A 35 -9.95 -11.08 11.11
C PRO A 35 -9.97 -9.87 10.16
N GLY A 36 -9.88 -10.13 8.85
CA GLY A 36 -9.79 -9.08 7.82
C GLY A 36 -8.39 -8.50 7.60
N PHE A 37 -7.34 -9.13 8.13
CA PHE A 37 -5.95 -8.82 7.75
C PHE A 37 -5.72 -9.05 6.26
N THR A 38 -6.14 -10.20 5.73
CA THR A 38 -6.05 -10.53 4.30
C THR A 38 -6.85 -9.56 3.44
N ASP A 39 -8.07 -9.22 3.84
CA ASP A 39 -8.90 -8.25 3.11
C ASP A 39 -8.22 -6.88 3.04
N ALA A 40 -7.64 -6.41 4.16
CA ALA A 40 -6.90 -5.17 4.19
C ALA A 40 -5.63 -5.19 3.31
N LEU A 41 -4.96 -6.35 3.16
CA LEU A 41 -3.86 -6.51 2.19
C LEU A 41 -4.36 -6.43 0.74
N LEU A 42 -5.50 -7.06 0.45
CA LEU A 42 -6.12 -7.00 -0.88
C LEU A 42 -6.55 -5.58 -1.24
N ASP A 43 -7.12 -4.83 -0.28
CA ASP A 43 -7.47 -3.42 -0.46
C ASP A 43 -6.24 -2.56 -0.79
N ILE A 44 -5.11 -2.79 -0.11
CA ILE A 44 -3.83 -2.10 -0.40
C ILE A 44 -3.37 -2.43 -1.83
N LEU A 45 -3.32 -3.72 -2.18
CA LEU A 45 -2.88 -4.16 -3.52
C LEU A 45 -3.77 -3.62 -4.63
N HIS A 46 -5.08 -3.56 -4.40
CA HIS A 46 -6.02 -3.01 -5.37
C HIS A 46 -5.84 -1.50 -5.53
N ALA A 47 -5.70 -0.75 -4.44
CA ALA A 47 -5.46 0.69 -4.47
C ALA A 47 -4.13 1.05 -5.16
N GLU A 48 -3.08 0.25 -4.96
CA GLU A 48 -1.78 0.45 -5.60
C GLU A 48 -1.79 0.11 -7.09
N GLN A 49 -2.72 -0.72 -7.58
CA GLN A 49 -2.94 -0.98 -9.01
C GLN A 49 -3.77 0.11 -9.68
N GLU A 50 -4.73 0.72 -8.98
CA GLU A 50 -5.47 1.86 -9.51
C GLU A 50 -4.56 3.08 -9.77
N ALA A 51 -3.57 3.32 -8.91
CA ALA A 51 -2.67 4.48 -9.04
C ALA A 51 -1.93 4.54 -10.41
N PRO A 52 -1.20 3.49 -10.87
CA PRO A 52 -0.56 3.48 -12.18
C PRO A 52 -1.58 3.45 -13.33
N ILE A 53 -2.76 2.83 -13.17
CA ILE A 53 -3.82 2.83 -14.21
C ILE A 53 -4.41 4.24 -14.40
N ARG A 54 -4.61 5.00 -13.32
CA ARG A 54 -5.03 6.42 -13.38
C ARG A 54 -3.96 7.31 -14.03
N MET A 55 -2.68 7.05 -13.79
CA MET A 55 -1.58 7.80 -14.40
C MET A 55 -1.44 7.48 -15.90
N SER A 56 -1.58 6.21 -16.30
CA SER A 56 -1.53 5.80 -17.71
C SER A 56 -2.74 6.30 -18.51
N SER A 57 -3.94 6.29 -17.93
CA SER A 57 -5.15 6.80 -18.61
C SER A 57 -5.14 8.32 -18.82
N THR A 58 -4.60 9.10 -17.89
CA THR A 58 -4.41 10.56 -18.08
C THR A 58 -3.30 10.89 -19.07
N GLN A 59 -2.28 10.04 -19.21
CA GLN A 59 -1.24 10.20 -20.21
C GLN A 59 -1.72 9.81 -21.62
N SER A 60 -2.47 8.72 -21.76
CA SER A 60 -3.02 8.30 -23.06
C SER A 60 -4.08 9.26 -23.63
N HIS A 61 -4.79 10.02 -22.79
CA HIS A 61 -5.77 11.01 -23.26
C HIS A 61 -5.15 12.37 -23.63
N LYS A 62 -3.84 12.60 -23.38
CA LYS A 62 -3.15 13.87 -23.71
C LYS A 62 -2.34 13.82 -25.01
N SER A 63 -2.30 12.69 -25.70
CA SER A 63 -1.59 12.55 -26.98
C SER A 63 -2.52 12.54 -28.19
N THR A 64 -3.32 13.60 -28.36
CA THR A 64 -3.84 13.98 -29.69
C THR A 64 -4.10 15.49 -29.77
N PRO A 65 -3.08 16.31 -30.08
CA PRO A 65 -3.28 17.55 -30.79
C PRO A 65 -3.10 17.33 -32.30
N ARG A 66 -4.21 17.53 -33.02
CA ARG A 66 -4.39 17.91 -34.44
C ARG A 66 -3.22 17.74 -35.45
N SER A 67 -3.56 17.11 -36.58
CA SER A 67 -3.62 17.82 -37.88
C SER A 67 -4.75 17.25 -38.71
#